data_AF-A0A512IZM4-F1
#
_entry.id   AF-A0A512IZM4-F1
#
_cell.length_a   1.000
_cell.length_b   1.000
_cell.length_c   1.000
_cell.angle_alpha   90.00
_cell.angle_beta   90.00
_cell.angle_gamma   90.00
#
_symmetry.space_group_name_H-M   'P 1'
#
loop_
_entity.id
_entity.type
_entity.pdbx_description
1 polymer ?
#
loop_
_entity_poly.entity_id
_entity_poly.type
_entity_poly.pdbx_seq_one_letter_code
_entity_poly.pdbx_strand_id
1 'polypeptide(L)' 'MTDKAAITFEQIRERAYEIWERNHRPAGFEIEFWLLAERELRAERERKRGAGHEPAGGAGGEGAAS' A
#
# COMPACT_ATOMS: atom_id res chain seq x y z
N MET A 1 7.09 19.23 12.54
CA MET A 1 6.19 19.03 11.39
C MET A 1 5.87 17.55 11.33
N THR A 2 4.71 17.13 11.83
CA THR A 2 4.28 15.73 11.72
C THR A 2 3.94 15.51 10.25
N ASP A 3 4.75 14.72 9.56
CA ASP A 3 4.41 14.30 8.22
C ASP A 3 3.15 13.44 8.32
N LYS A 4 1.98 14.04 8.06
CA LYS A 4 0.68 13.35 8.03
C LYS A 4 0.68 12.25 6.96
N ALA A 5 1.72 12.23 6.12
CA ALA A 5 1.99 11.25 5.10
C ALA A 5 2.98 10.14 5.52
N ALA A 6 3.50 10.14 6.75
CA ALA A 6 4.19 8.97 7.28
C ALA A 6 3.17 7.89 7.68
N ILE A 7 3.53 6.62 7.49
CA ILE A 7 2.79 5.49 8.07
C ILE A 7 2.99 5.55 9.59
N THR A 8 1.91 5.58 10.35
CA THR A 8 1.99 5.69 11.81
C THR A 8 2.17 4.32 12.46
N PHE A 9 2.72 4.31 13.67
CA PHE A 9 2.83 3.08 14.47
C PHE A 9 1.46 2.41 14.71
N GLU A 10 0.41 3.20 14.91
CA GLU A 10 -0.95 2.69 15.09
C GLU A 10 -1.47 1.96 13.85
N GLN A 11 -1.22 2.50 12.66
CA GLN A 11 -1.59 1.84 11.40
C GLN A 11 -0.84 0.51 11.23
N ILE A 12 0.45 0.47 11.57
CA ILE A 12 1.24 -0.77 11.51
C ILE A 12 0.71 -1.78 12.51
N ARG A 13 0.40 -1.36 13.75
CA ARG A 13 -0.17 -2.22 14.80
C ARG A 13 -1.48 -2.86 14.35
N GLU A 14 -2.41 -2.04 13.84
CA GLU A 14 -3.71 -2.51 13.36
C GLU A 14 -3.54 -3.53 12.24
N ARG A 15 -2.75 -3.19 11.22
CA ARG A 15 -2.51 -4.11 10.10
C ARG A 15 -1.80 -5.40 10.54
N ALA A 16 -0.83 -5.32 11.46
CA ALA A 16 -0.15 -6.50 12.00
C ALA A 16 -1.13 -7.41 12.77
N TYR A 17 -2.05 -6.82 13.54
CA TYR A 17 -3.08 -7.58 14.25
C TYR A 17 -4.04 -8.28 13.27
N GLU A 18 -4.50 -7.60 12.23
CA GLU A 18 -5.34 -8.20 11.17
C GLU A 18 -4.64 -9.42 10.53
N ILE A 19 -3.35 -9.28 10.22
CA ILE A 19 -2.58 -10.37 9.63
C ILE A 19 -2.42 -11.52 10.62
N TRP A 20 -2.03 -11.26 11.87
CA TRP A 20 -1.89 -12.28 12.92
C TRP A 20 -3.19 -13.05 13.17
N GLU A 21 -4.32 -12.34 13.21
CA GLU A 21 -5.64 -12.93 13.39
C GLU A 21 -6.03 -13.83 12.21
N ARG A 22 -5.81 -13.38 10.97
CA ARG A 22 -6.06 -14.18 9.76
C ARG A 22 -5.18 -15.43 9.65
N ASN A 23 -4.01 -15.43 10.30
CA ASN A 23 -3.08 -16.57 10.34
C ASN A 23 -3.31 -17.51 11.54
N HIS A 24 -4.44 -17.40 12.24
CA HIS A 24 -4.78 -18.21 13.42
C HIS A 24 -3.87 -17.98 14.63
N ARG A 25 -3.35 -16.75 14.76
CA ARG A 25 -2.67 -16.28 15.97
C ARG A 25 -1.45 -17.12 16.40
N PRO A 26 -0.50 -17.41 15.49
CA PRO A 26 0.67 -18.20 15.84
C PRO A 26 1.57 -17.38 16.78
N ALA A 27 2.17 -18.06 17.75
CA ALA A 27 3.15 -17.45 18.66
C ALA A 27 4.54 -17.43 18.02
N GLY A 28 5.34 -16.41 18.33
CA GLY A 28 6.74 -16.30 17.87
C GLY A 28 6.91 -15.73 16.46
N PHE A 29 5.84 -15.26 15.83
CA PHE A 29 5.84 -14.61 14.51
C PHE A 29 5.43 -13.14 14.57
N GLU A 30 5.35 -12.56 15.77
CA GLU A 30 4.85 -11.20 15.98
C GLU A 30 5.67 -10.20 15.14
N ILE A 31 7.00 -10.23 15.27
CA ILE A 31 7.91 -9.34 14.52
C ILE A 31 7.71 -9.46 13.01
N GLU A 32 7.55 -10.68 12.49
CA GLU A 32 7.32 -10.93 11.07
C GLU A 32 6.02 -10.26 10.60
N PHE A 33 4.95 -10.31 11.41
CA PHE A 33 3.69 -9.63 11.09
C PHE A 33 3.80 -8.10 11.16
N TRP A 34 4.59 -7.56 12.09
CA TRP A 34 4.89 -6.11 12.13
C TRP A 34 5.63 -5.66 10.86
N LEU A 35 6.66 -6.39 10.43
CA LEU A 35 7.41 -6.09 9.21
C LEU A 35 6.56 -6.25 7.94
N LEU A 36 5.74 -7.29 7.88
CA LEU A 36 4.81 -7.51 6.78
C LEU A 36 3.77 -6.37 6.69
N ALA A 37 3.19 -5.96 7.82
CA ALA A 37 2.24 -4.85 7.90
C ALA A 37 2.83 -3.54 7.38
N GLU A 38 4.05 -3.19 7.81
CA GLU A 38 4.74 -2.00 7.31
C GLU A 38 4.94 -2.05 5.79
N ARG A 39 5.36 -3.22 5.26
CA ARG A 39 5.56 -3.41 3.82
C ARG A 39 4.26 -3.25 3.03
N GLU A 40 3.16 -3.82 3.51
CA GLU A 40 1.85 -3.71 2.86
C GLU A 40 1.36 -2.26 2.84
N LEU A 41 1.46 -1.54 3.96
CA LEU A 41 1.03 -0.15 4.07
C LEU A 41 1.86 0.77 3.15
N ARG A 42 3.17 0.51 3.05
CA ARG A 42 4.05 1.24 2.11
C ARG A 42 3.64 0.99 0.67
N ALA A 43 3.41 -0.27 0.29
CA ALA A 43 2.98 -0.62 -1.06
C ALA A 43 1.59 -0.01 -1.40
N GLU A 44 0.65 -0.04 -0.46
CA GLU A 44 -0.68 0.55 -0.64
C GLU A 44 -0.59 2.07 -0.85
N ARG A 45 0.29 2.74 -0.11
CA ARG A 45 0.53 4.17 -0.25
C ARG A 45 1.16 4.52 -1.59
N GLU A 46 2.16 3.78 -2.04
CA GLU A 46 2.79 3.99 -3.34
C GLU A 46 1.78 3.78 -4.48
N ARG A 47 0.92 2.76 -4.39
CA ARG A 47 -0.19 2.57 -5.33
C ARG A 47 -1.16 3.75 -5.34
N LYS A 48 -1.54 4.27 -4.17
CA LYS A 48 -2.41 5.46 -4.07
C LYS A 48 -1.76 6.71 -4.68
N ARG A 49 -0.44 6.87 -4.56
CA ARG A 49 0.31 7.97 -5.18
C ARG A 49 0.41 7.82 -6.70
N GLY A 50 0.64 6.61 -7.20
CA GLY A 50 0.70 6.30 -8.63
C GLY A 50 -0.65 6.39 -9.33
N ALA A 51 -1.74 5.94 -8.69
CA ALA A 51 -3.10 6.05 -9.21
C ALA A 51 -3.62 7.50 -9.31
N GLY A 52 -3.02 8.43 -8.56
CA GLY A 52 -3.27 9.87 -8.69
C GLY A 52 -2.45 10.55 -9.80
N HIS A 53 -1.56 9.82 -10.49
CA HIS A 53 -0.67 10.32 -11.53
C HIS A 53 -1.00 9.79 -12.94
N GLU A 54 -2.23 9.34 -13.21
CA GLU A 54 -2.63 9.00 -14.59
C GLU A 54 -2.36 10.21 -15.53
N PRO A 55 -1.40 10.15 -16.48
CA PRO A 55 -1.39 11.10 -17.56
C PRO A 55 -2.51 10.67 -18.51
N ALA A 56 -3.60 11.43 -18.52
CA ALA A 56 -4.59 11.35 -19.59
C ALA A 56 -3.89 11.67 -20.93
N GLY A 57 -3.40 10.63 -21.62
CA GLY A 57 -2.62 10.82 -22.84
C GLY A 57 -2.10 9.50 -23.38
N GLY A 58 -2.99 8.71 -23.97
CA GLY A 58 -2.61 7.40 -24.50
C GLY A 58 -3.63 6.74 -25.42
N ALA A 59 -4.34 7.51 -26.25
CA ALA A 59 -4.97 7.03 -27.48
C ALA A 59 -4.46 7.97 -28.58
N GLY A 60 -3.49 7.60 -29.42
CA GLY A 60 -3.41 6.34 -30.16
C GLY A 60 -4.20 6.55 -31.44
N GLY A 61 -3.50 6.95 -32.49
CA GLY A 61 -4.05 7.61 -33.67
C GLY A 61 -4.97 6.75 -34.52
N GLU A 62 -5.85 7.42 -35.25
CA GLU A 62 -6.35 6.91 -36.51
C GLU A 62 -6.12 7.98 -37.58
N GLY A 63 -5.36 7.58 -38.60
CA GLY A 63 -4.80 8.45 -39.61
C GLY A 63 -5.83 8.96 -40.60
N ALA A 64 -5.49 10.12 -41.18
CA ALA A 64 -6.06 10.59 -42.42
C ALA A 64 -5.90 9.54 -43.54
N ALA A 65 -6.96 9.30 -44.31
CA ALA A 65 -6.98 9.28 -45.78
C ALA A 65 -8.19 8.48 -46.31
N SER A 66 -9.17 9.18 -46.89
CA SER A 66 -9.68 9.01 -48.28
C SER A 66 -11.00 9.74 -48.45
#